data_AF-A0A9D9HPH1-F1
#
_entry.id   AF-A0A9D9HPH1-F1
#
_cell.length_a   1.000
_cell.length_b   1.000
_cell.length_c   1.000
_cell.angle_alpha   90.00
_cell.angle_beta   90.00
_cell.angle_gamma   90.00
#
_symmetry.space_group_name_H-M   'P 1'
#
loop_
_entity.id
_entity.type
_entity.pdbx_description
1 polymer ?
#
loop_
_entity_poly.entity_id
_entity_poly.type
_entity_poly.pdbx_seq_one_letter_code
_entity_poly.pdbx_strand_id
1 'polypeptide(L)' 'MSKAHRGKGIREMVAHGRGTCPVCKKEGVKILYEQEVDGNKVSICKICKATLKNKK' A
#
# COMPACT_ATOMS: atom_id res chain seq x y z
N MET A 1 4.79 15.52 -9.03
CA MET A 1 4.87 14.22 -8.31
C MET A 1 4.62 14.44 -6.82
N SER A 2 3.37 14.43 -6.36
CA SER A 2 3.07 14.50 -4.93
C SER A 2 3.70 13.29 -4.23
N LYS A 3 4.58 13.54 -3.26
CA LYS A 3 5.24 12.49 -2.46
C LYS A 3 4.28 11.97 -1.37
N ALA A 4 3.00 11.75 -1.69
CA ALA A 4 1.96 11.38 -0.72
C ALA A 4 2.31 10.11 0.08
N HIS A 5 3.04 9.18 -0.55
CA HIS A 5 3.51 7.95 0.09
C HIS A 5 5.02 7.98 0.44
N ARG A 6 5.61 9.15 0.70
CA ARG A 6 6.99 9.31 1.17
C ARG A 6 7.14 10.48 2.17
N GLY A 7 7.92 10.29 3.22
CA GLY A 7 8.32 11.39 4.12
C GLY A 7 7.34 11.68 5.26
N LYS A 8 7.03 12.97 5.48
CA LYS A 8 6.38 13.50 6.69
C LYS A 8 4.98 12.92 6.95
N GLY A 9 4.11 12.86 5.95
CA GLY A 9 2.73 12.36 6.11
C GLY A 9 2.63 10.88 6.50
N ILE A 10 3.68 10.08 6.29
CA ILE A 10 3.72 8.70 6.76
C ILE A 10 4.13 8.64 8.23
N ARG A 11 4.96 9.57 8.70
CA ARG A 11 5.47 9.53 10.09
C ARG A 11 4.36 9.67 11.13
N GLU A 12 3.32 10.42 10.78
CA GLU A 12 2.13 10.66 11.60
C GLU A 12 1.17 9.45 11.66
N MET A 13 1.31 8.50 10.72
CA MET A 13 0.50 7.28 10.71
C MET A 13 1.03 6.25 11.71
N VAL A 14 0.11 5.45 12.28
CA VAL A 14 0.45 4.33 13.16
C VAL A 14 1.43 3.40 12.47
N ALA A 15 2.52 3.04 13.17
CA ALA A 15 3.64 2.24 12.65
C ALA A 15 4.25 2.76 11.34
N HIS A 16 4.12 4.07 11.05
CA HIS A 16 4.52 4.67 9.79
C HIS A 16 3.83 4.02 8.57
N GLY A 17 2.55 3.67 8.72
CA GLY A 17 1.73 3.03 7.71
C GLY A 17 2.20 1.63 7.32
N ARG A 18 2.96 0.96 8.21
CA ARG A 18 3.39 -0.43 8.03
C ARG A 18 2.37 -1.39 8.60
N GLY A 19 2.19 -2.52 7.96
CA GLY A 19 1.35 -3.61 8.44
C GLY A 19 1.47 -4.85 7.55
N THR A 20 0.46 -5.72 7.65
CA THR A 20 0.34 -6.94 6.84
C THR A 20 -0.48 -6.70 5.58
N CYS A 21 0.12 -6.87 4.40
CA CYS A 21 -0.57 -6.62 3.14
C CYS A 21 -1.64 -7.69 2.88
N PRO A 22 -2.90 -7.33 2.57
CA PRO A 22 -3.98 -8.30 2.37
C PRO A 22 -3.79 -9.18 1.12
N VAL A 23 -3.06 -8.69 0.11
CA VAL A 23 -2.88 -9.40 -1.16
C VAL A 23 -1.69 -10.37 -1.11
N CYS A 24 -0.53 -9.92 -0.65
CA CYS A 24 0.68 -10.75 -0.65
C CYS A 24 1.07 -11.31 0.73
N LYS A 25 0.28 -11.02 1.78
CA LYS A 25 0.51 -11.46 3.17
C LYS A 25 1.90 -11.08 3.73
N LYS A 26 2.62 -10.17 3.10
CA LYS A 26 3.89 -9.65 3.62
C LYS A 26 3.62 -8.76 4.82
N GLU A 27 4.40 -8.97 5.88
CA GLU A 27 4.36 -8.18 7.11
C GLU A 27 5.41 -7.06 7.07
N GLY A 28 5.22 -6.02 7.88
CA GLY A 28 6.16 -4.89 7.99
C GLY A 28 6.26 -4.00 6.75
N VAL A 29 5.37 -4.17 5.76
CA VAL A 29 5.36 -3.40 4.51
C VAL A 29 4.40 -2.22 4.58
N LYS A 30 4.70 -1.16 3.83
CA LYS A 30 3.84 0.04 3.77
C LYS A 30 2.55 -0.24 3.01
N ILE A 31 1.42 -0.11 3.68
CA ILE A 31 0.07 -0.34 3.16
C ILE A 31 -0.62 1.00 2.93
N LEU A 32 -0.11 1.74 1.94
CA LEU A 32 -0.51 3.14 1.72
C LEU A 32 -1.25 3.34 0.40
N TYR A 33 -1.40 2.28 -0.39
CA TYR A 33 -1.94 2.37 -1.73
C TYR A 33 -3.33 1.77 -1.76
N GLU A 34 -4.35 2.60 -1.83
CA GLU A 34 -5.72 2.15 -2.05
C GLU A 34 -5.87 1.62 -3.47
N GLN A 35 -6.44 0.41 -3.58
CA GLN A 35 -6.79 -0.19 -4.85
C GLN A 35 -7.99 -1.11 -4.65
N GLU A 36 -8.86 -1.18 -5.67
CA GLU A 36 -9.95 -2.13 -5.68
C GLU A 36 -9.41 -3.51 -6.09
N VAL A 37 -9.58 -4.48 -5.19
CA VAL A 37 -9.26 -5.88 -5.43
C VAL A 37 -10.51 -6.67 -5.08
N ASP A 38 -11.02 -7.45 -6.03
CA ASP A 38 -12.20 -8.30 -5.86
C ASP A 38 -13.44 -7.57 -5.32
N GLY A 39 -13.67 -6.33 -5.81
CA GLY A 39 -14.80 -5.48 -5.41
C GLY A 39 -14.64 -4.75 -4.07
N ASN A 40 -13.55 -5.01 -3.33
CA ASN A 40 -13.26 -4.36 -2.06
C ASN A 40 -12.14 -3.33 -2.20
N LYS A 41 -12.38 -2.13 -1.65
CA LYS A 41 -11.35 -1.09 -1.52
C LYS A 41 -10.41 -1.49 -0.39
N VAL A 42 -9.25 -2.01 -0.76
CA VAL A 42 -8.21 -2.40 0.19
C VAL A 42 -6.99 -1.52 0.01
N SER A 43 -6.38 -1.18 1.14
CA SER A 43 -5.04 -0.59 1.15
C SER A 43 -4.02 -1.72 0.95
N ILE A 44 -3.10 -1.51 0.02
CA ILE A 44 -2.20 -2.51 -0.51
C ILE A 44 -0.75 -2.00 -0.44
N CYS A 45 0.21 -2.93 -0.47
CA CYS A 45 1.62 -2.60 -0.57
C CYS A 45 2.03 -2.10 -1.97
N LYS A 46 3.16 -1.38 -2.03
CA LYS A 46 3.73 -0.88 -3.29
C LYS A 46 3.94 -1.97 -4.35
N ILE A 47 4.33 -3.17 -3.90
CA ILE A 47 4.65 -4.30 -4.79
C ILE A 47 3.37 -4.77 -5.49
N CYS A 48 2.31 -5.00 -4.71
CA CYS A 48 1.03 -5.46 -5.25
C CYS A 48 0.38 -4.41 -6.16
N LYS A 49 0.54 -3.11 -5.86
CA LYS A 49 0.15 -2.04 -6.80
C LYS A 49 0.90 -2.13 -8.13
N ALA A 50 2.21 -2.39 -8.07
CA ALA A 50 3.03 -2.53 -9.28
C ALA A 50 2.64 -3.78 -10.09
N THR A 51 2.41 -4.92 -9.44
CA THR A 51 1.94 -6.14 -10.12
C THR A 51 0.57 -5.94 -10.75
N LEU A 52 -0.37 -5.27 -10.07
CA LEU A 52 -1.69 -4.96 -10.64
C LEU A 52 -1.59 -4.02 -11.85
N LYS A 53 -0.66 -3.06 -11.81
CA LYS A 53 -0.40 -2.16 -12.95
C LYS A 53 0.25 -2.87 -14.14
N ASN A 54 1.13 -3.85 -13.87
CA ASN A 54 1.93 -4.55 -14.89
C ASN A 54 1.22 -5.78 -15.48
N LYS A 55 0.14 -6.27 -14.89
CA LYS A 55 -0.70 -7.35 -15.45
C LYS A 55 -1.56 -6.91 -16.67
N LYS A 56 -1.17 -5.81 -17.32
CA LYS A 56 -1.81 -5.34 -18.55
C LYS A 56 -1.27 -6.09 -19.76
#